data_AF-N1U9K7-F1
#
_entry.id   AF-N1U9K7-F1
#
_cell.length_a   1.000
_cell.length_b   1.000
_cell.length_c   1.000
_cell.angle_alpha   90.00
_cell.angle_beta   90.00
_cell.angle_gamma   90.00
#
_symmetry.space_group_name_H-M   'P 1'
#
loop_
_entity.id
_entity.type
_entity.pdbx_description
1 polymer ?
#
loop_
_entity_poly.entity_id
_entity_poly.type
_entity_poly.pdbx_seq_one_letter_code
_entity_poly.pdbx_strand_id
1 'polypeptide(L)'
;MNSKLTKYAVFNDVYEKGNIAGVLIGFTIPNDSELIKMAKMNNLPVLLYIQNDNDVFNVSFYNSQRKMNFCGHGVLAASAFLMDNNHSSILHIQGHAYKVHKDYLMYYIEFDSEIKKDPRPDISHYLDRIFKNTISEWKNISVIDNGNKNYLLKWLNKLNMIDYILTKMK
;
A
#
# COMPACT_ATOMS: atom_id res chain seq x y z
N MET A 1 3.68 9.94 21.07
CA MET A 1 4.16 8.83 20.22
C MET A 1 5.12 7.96 21.04
N ASN A 2 4.86 6.65 21.16
CA ASN A 2 5.80 5.66 21.73
C ASN A 2 6.34 4.72 20.63
N SER A 3 6.64 5.25 19.45
CA SER A 3 7.26 4.49 18.36
C SER A 3 8.78 4.44 18.54
N LYS A 4 9.35 3.24 18.67
CA LYS A 4 10.81 3.04 18.81
C LYS A 4 11.51 3.42 17.50
N LEU A 5 12.47 4.34 17.57
CA LEU A 5 13.37 4.65 16.46
C LEU A 5 14.38 3.53 16.29
N THR A 6 14.38 2.87 15.13
CA THR A 6 15.37 1.86 14.74
C THR A 6 16.30 2.46 13.70
N LYS A 7 17.60 2.16 13.75
CA LYS A 7 18.57 2.68 12.78
C LYS A 7 19.13 1.53 11.96
N TYR A 8 19.18 1.72 10.64
CA TYR A 8 19.76 0.78 9.69
C TYR A 8 20.94 1.45 8.97
N ALA A 9 22.08 0.79 8.96
CA ALA A 9 23.20 1.13 8.10
C ALA A 9 23.07 0.33 6.80
N VAL A 10 22.63 0.97 5.72
CA VAL A 10 22.40 0.28 4.44
C VAL A 10 23.62 0.34 3.52
N PHE A 11 23.69 -0.59 2.56
CA PHE A 11 24.83 -0.84 1.68
C PHE A 11 26.11 -1.28 2.39
N ASN A 12 25.97 -2.06 3.48
CA ASN A 12 27.12 -2.55 4.20
C ASN A 12 26.85 -3.91 4.85
N ASP A 13 27.91 -4.68 5.03
CA ASP A 13 27.96 -5.91 5.82
C ASP A 13 28.45 -5.66 7.26
N VAL A 14 29.05 -4.50 7.51
CA VAL A 14 29.49 -4.03 8.84
C VAL A 14 28.53 -2.94 9.36
N TYR A 15 28.24 -2.87 10.66
CA TYR A 15 27.29 -1.85 11.16
C TYR A 15 27.80 -0.40 11.02
N GLU A 16 29.13 -0.20 10.97
CA GLU A 16 29.76 1.11 11.17
C GLU A 16 30.07 1.93 9.90
N LYS A 17 29.88 1.38 8.69
CA LYS A 17 30.27 2.06 7.42
C LYS A 17 29.14 2.23 6.39
N GLY A 18 27.89 1.92 6.76
CA GLY A 18 26.73 2.08 5.86
C GLY A 18 26.11 3.48 5.92
N ASN A 19 25.23 3.76 4.97
CA ASN A 19 24.43 5.00 5.01
C ASN A 19 23.29 4.84 6.01
N ILE A 20 23.26 5.66 7.06
CA ILE A 20 22.30 5.54 8.15
C ILE A 20 20.93 6.05 7.73
N ALA A 21 19.92 5.20 7.94
CA ALA A 21 18.51 5.55 7.86
C ALA A 21 17.81 5.25 9.20
N GLY A 22 17.05 6.22 9.70
CA GLY A 22 16.16 5.98 10.84
C GLY A 22 14.80 5.47 10.37
N VAL A 23 14.20 4.53 11.09
CA VAL A 23 12.88 3.96 10.79
C VAL A 23 11.99 4.07 12.02
N LEU A 24 10.80 4.62 11.84
CA LEU A 24 9.70 4.64 12.79
C LEU A 24 8.50 3.92 12.18
N ILE A 25 7.79 3.14 13.00
CA ILE A 25 6.49 2.54 12.64
C ILE A 25 5.40 3.07 13.57
N GLY A 26 4.21 3.29 13.03
CA GLY A 26 3.06 3.68 13.83
C GLY A 26 1.72 3.55 13.10
N PHE A 27 0.63 3.71 13.86
CA PHE A 27 -0.74 3.66 13.33
C PHE A 27 -1.29 5.05 12.99
N THR A 28 -0.79 6.09 13.65
CA THR A 28 -1.21 7.49 13.46
C THR A 28 -0.09 8.34 12.90
N ILE A 29 -0.33 8.94 11.73
CA ILE A 29 0.64 9.82 11.06
C ILE A 29 0.84 11.08 11.92
N PRO A 30 2.03 11.30 12.50
CA PRO A 30 2.35 12.57 13.15
C PRO A 30 2.47 13.69 12.11
N ASN A 31 2.47 14.94 12.56
CA ASN A 31 2.65 16.06 11.64
C ASN A 31 4.06 16.00 11.01
N ASP A 32 4.18 16.35 9.71
CA ASP A 32 5.45 16.42 8.99
C ASP A 32 6.50 17.24 9.76
N SER A 33 6.09 18.32 10.44
CA SER A 33 7.00 19.14 11.26
C SER A 33 7.65 18.35 12.40
N GLU A 34 6.92 17.43 13.03
CA GLU A 34 7.44 16.59 14.11
C GLU A 34 8.46 15.58 13.58
N LEU A 35 8.19 14.97 12.43
CA LEU A 35 9.11 14.02 11.80
C LEU A 35 10.39 14.71 11.31
N ILE A 36 10.29 15.91 10.75
CA ILE A 36 11.47 16.73 10.38
C ILE A 36 12.29 17.08 11.62
N LYS A 37 11.63 17.48 12.73
CA LYS A 37 12.30 17.75 14.01
C LYS A 37 13.02 16.50 14.53
N MET A 38 12.39 15.33 14.44
CA MET A 38 12.99 14.05 14.85
C MET A 38 14.22 13.70 14.00
N ALA A 39 14.14 13.86 12.67
CA ALA A 39 15.27 13.64 11.77
C ALA A 39 16.45 14.55 12.13
N LYS A 40 16.17 15.83 12.40
CA LYS A 40 17.17 16.84 12.81
C LYS A 40 17.80 16.51 14.16
N MET A 41 16.99 16.22 15.19
CA MET A 41 17.48 15.93 16.54
C MET A 41 18.36 14.68 16.61
N ASN A 42 18.14 13.71 15.72
CA ASN A 42 18.91 12.47 15.66
C ASN A 42 20.06 12.49 14.65
N ASN A 43 20.31 13.66 14.02
CA ASN A 43 21.31 13.84 12.97
C ASN A 43 21.21 12.79 11.85
N LEU A 44 19.98 12.47 11.42
CA LEU A 44 19.72 11.45 10.41
C LEU A 44 19.76 12.05 9.00
N PRO A 45 20.49 11.44 8.04
CA PRO A 45 20.39 11.78 6.63
C PRO A 45 18.97 11.60 6.11
N VAL A 46 18.32 10.51 6.52
CA VAL A 46 16.91 10.21 6.25
C VAL A 46 16.24 9.56 7.45
N LEU A 47 15.01 9.97 7.71
CA LEU A 47 14.05 9.34 8.60
C LEU A 47 12.87 8.81 7.78
N LEU A 48 12.51 7.56 8.02
CA LEU A 48 11.35 6.90 7.46
C LEU A 48 10.25 6.83 8.50
N TYR A 49 9.04 7.12 8.06
CA TYR A 49 7.84 6.80 8.79
C TYR A 49 7.04 5.77 7.99
N ILE A 50 6.83 4.60 8.58
CA ILE A 50 6.06 3.49 8.01
C ILE A 50 4.72 3.43 8.73
N GLN A 51 3.65 3.62 7.98
CA GLN A 51 2.29 3.37 8.45
C GLN A 51 1.85 1.99 7.95
N ASN A 52 1.41 1.14 8.88
CA ASN A 52 0.82 -0.15 8.55
C ASN A 52 -0.70 0.00 8.48
N ASP A 53 -1.27 -0.25 7.30
CA ASP A 53 -2.72 -0.34 7.07
C ASP A 53 -3.03 -1.69 6.40
N ASN A 54 -3.45 -2.68 7.19
CA ASN A 54 -3.87 -4.01 6.70
C ASN A 54 -2.87 -4.65 5.71
N ASP A 55 -1.61 -4.77 6.12
CA ASP A 55 -0.49 -5.33 5.32
C ASP A 55 -0.05 -4.46 4.12
N VAL A 56 -0.60 -3.25 3.99
CA VAL A 56 -0.09 -2.20 3.10
C VAL A 56 0.79 -1.25 3.90
N PHE A 57 2.07 -1.19 3.54
CA PHE A 57 3.05 -0.34 4.22
C PHE A 57 3.24 0.98 3.46
N ASN A 58 2.62 2.05 3.96
CA ASN A 58 2.83 3.39 3.43
C ASN A 58 4.12 3.98 4.01
N VAL A 59 5.06 4.33 3.15
CA VAL A 59 6.38 4.83 3.54
C VAL A 59 6.53 6.29 3.14
N SER A 60 6.86 7.12 4.12
CA SER A 60 7.21 8.53 3.92
C SER A 60 8.65 8.80 4.34
N PHE A 61 9.33 9.69 3.62
CA PHE A 61 10.75 10.02 3.82
C PHE A 61 10.90 11.46 4.27
N TYR A 62 11.82 11.70 5.21
CA TYR A 62 12.09 13.01 5.76
C TYR A 62 13.59 13.20 5.92
N ASN A 63 14.09 14.39 5.62
CA ASN A 63 15.41 14.81 6.07
C ASN A 63 15.24 15.91 7.14
N SER A 64 16.35 16.52 7.56
CA SER A 64 16.36 17.58 8.58
C SER A 64 15.67 18.89 8.17
N GLN A 65 15.18 18.98 6.94
CA GLN A 65 14.61 20.20 6.36
C GLN A 65 13.17 20.01 5.84
N ARG A 66 12.84 18.86 5.27
CA ARG A 66 11.58 18.63 4.55
C ARG A 66 11.20 17.16 4.45
N LYS A 67 9.93 16.95 4.08
CA LYS A 67 9.46 15.69 3.49
C LYS A 67 10.09 15.52 2.10
N MET A 68 10.54 14.31 1.81
CA MET A 68 11.14 13.93 0.54
C MET A 68 10.17 13.04 -0.24
N ASN A 69 10.26 13.11 -1.57
CA ASN A 69 9.43 12.29 -2.44
C ASN A 69 9.85 10.82 -2.45
N PHE A 70 11.15 10.60 -2.51
CA PHE A 70 11.74 9.27 -2.63
C PHE A 70 13.16 9.27 -2.07
N CYS A 71 13.61 8.13 -1.55
CA CYS A 71 14.98 7.93 -1.09
C CYS A 71 15.40 6.46 -1.22
N GLY A 72 16.26 6.13 -2.20
CA GLY A 72 16.61 4.74 -2.52
C GLY A 72 17.22 3.97 -1.33
N HIS A 73 18.18 4.57 -0.62
CA HIS A 73 18.77 3.95 0.57
C HIS A 73 17.77 3.84 1.73
N GLY A 74 16.79 4.75 1.80
CA GLY A 74 15.66 4.62 2.71
C GLY A 74 14.79 3.41 2.38
N VAL A 75 14.46 3.18 1.10
CA VAL A 75 13.66 2.00 0.70
C VAL A 75 14.32 0.69 1.12
N LEU A 76 15.65 0.60 1.05
CA LEU A 76 16.39 -0.57 1.55
C LEU A 76 16.25 -0.73 3.07
N ALA A 77 16.31 0.37 3.82
CA ALA A 77 16.10 0.34 5.27
C ALA A 77 14.66 -0.09 5.64
N ALA A 78 13.65 0.39 4.90
CA ALA A 78 12.26 -0.07 5.06
C ALA A 78 12.11 -1.55 4.76
N SER A 79 12.78 -2.03 3.71
CA SER A 79 12.77 -3.45 3.33
C SER A 79 13.38 -4.31 4.43
N ALA A 80 14.56 -3.93 4.93
CA ALA A 80 15.20 -4.62 6.04
C ALA A 80 14.32 -4.63 7.30
N PHE A 81 13.67 -3.51 7.63
CA PHE A 81 12.77 -3.43 8.78
C PHE A 81 11.55 -4.34 8.69
N LEU A 82 10.96 -4.51 7.51
CA LEU A 82 9.73 -5.30 7.33
C LEU A 82 10.00 -6.79 7.06
N MET A 83 11.17 -7.15 6.57
CA MET A 83 11.50 -8.50 6.10
C MET A 83 12.22 -9.38 7.12
N ASP A 84 12.32 -8.96 8.38
CA ASP A 84 12.87 -9.82 9.43
C ASP A 84 12.07 -11.13 9.60
N ASN A 85 10.79 -11.18 9.19
CA ASN A 85 9.95 -12.39 9.24
C ASN A 85 9.25 -12.78 7.91
N ASN A 86 9.40 -12.00 6.83
CA ASN A 86 8.72 -12.22 5.54
C ASN A 86 9.70 -12.21 4.36
N HIS A 87 9.45 -13.05 3.34
CA HIS A 87 10.28 -13.14 2.12
C HIS A 87 10.02 -12.01 1.10
N SER A 88 8.84 -11.41 1.15
CA SER A 88 8.45 -10.31 0.26
C SER A 88 7.46 -9.38 0.93
N SER A 89 7.46 -8.11 0.52
CA SER A 89 6.46 -7.12 0.94
C SER A 89 6.20 -6.12 -0.19
N ILE A 90 5.10 -5.37 -0.08
CA ILE A 90 4.76 -4.28 -0.98
C ILE A 90 4.83 -2.97 -0.20
N LEU A 91 5.71 -2.07 -0.65
CA LEU A 91 5.85 -0.73 -0.10
C LEU A 91 5.07 0.27 -0.95
N HIS A 92 4.23 1.07 -0.31
CA HIS A 92 3.54 2.17 -0.98
C HIS A 92 4.29 3.47 -0.70
N ILE A 93 4.89 4.05 -1.74
CA ILE A 93 5.65 5.29 -1.68
C ILE A 93 4.97 6.30 -2.60
N GLN A 94 4.44 7.38 -2.03
CA GLN A 94 3.72 8.43 -2.78
C GLN A 94 2.60 7.88 -3.69
N GLY A 95 1.94 6.81 -3.28
CA GLY A 95 0.87 6.18 -4.06
C GLY A 95 1.35 5.17 -5.13
N HIS A 96 2.66 4.96 -5.27
CA HIS A 96 3.22 3.91 -6.11
C HIS A 96 3.60 2.70 -5.27
N ALA A 97 3.27 1.51 -5.78
CA ALA A 97 3.63 0.24 -5.16
C ALA A 97 5.02 -0.19 -5.65
N TYR A 98 5.89 -0.56 -4.72
CA TYR A 98 7.21 -1.11 -4.98
C TYR A 98 7.28 -2.49 -4.36
N LYS A 99 7.55 -3.50 -5.18
CA LYS A 99 7.78 -4.83 -4.67
C LYS A 99 9.20 -4.92 -4.17
N VAL A 100 9.32 -5.44 -2.96
CA VAL A 100 10.61 -5.67 -2.31
C VAL A 100 10.72 -7.14 -1.98
N HIS A 101 11.89 -7.72 -2.24
CA HIS A 101 12.18 -9.12 -1.94
C HIS A 101 13.55 -9.28 -1.28
N LYS A 102 13.66 -10.28 -0.42
CA LYS A 102 14.90 -10.67 0.25
C LYS A 102 15.42 -11.95 -0.42
N ASP A 103 16.68 -11.91 -0.85
CA ASP A 103 17.40 -13.10 -1.32
C ASP A 103 18.71 -13.22 -0.53
N TYR A 104 18.83 -14.30 0.25
CA TYR A 104 19.87 -14.48 1.27
C TYR A 104 20.03 -13.25 2.21
N LEU A 105 21.15 -12.52 2.08
CA LEU A 105 21.51 -11.35 2.88
C LEU A 105 21.23 -10.02 2.15
N MET A 106 20.66 -10.09 0.94
CA MET A 106 20.47 -8.96 0.05
C MET A 106 18.99 -8.57 -0.02
N TYR A 107 18.74 -7.26 -0.08
CA TYR A 107 17.42 -6.68 -0.26
C TYR A 107 17.34 -6.04 -1.64
N TYR A 108 16.33 -6.42 -2.42
CA TYR A 108 16.11 -5.93 -3.77
C TYR A 108 14.79 -5.17 -3.84
N ILE A 109 14.81 -4.13 -4.65
CA ILE A 109 13.65 -3.30 -4.96
C ILE A 109 13.41 -3.43 -6.44
N GLU A 110 12.25 -3.95 -6.81
CA GLU A 110 11.79 -3.92 -8.19
C GLU A 110 11.25 -2.51 -8.44
N PHE A 111 12.10 -1.70 -9.08
CA PHE A 111 11.64 -0.49 -9.73
C PHE A 111 10.95 -0.93 -11.01
N ASP A 112 9.63 -0.79 -11.01
CA ASP A 112 8.86 -0.93 -12.22
C ASP A 112 9.38 0.06 -13.26
N SER A 113 10.15 -0.43 -14.22
CA SER A 113 10.64 0.35 -15.38
C SER A 113 9.50 0.55 -16.38
N GLU A 114 8.35 1.04 -15.88
CA GLU A 114 6.99 0.67 -16.29
C GLU A 114 6.51 -0.55 -15.49
N ILE A 115 5.61 -0.33 -14.52
CA ILE A 115 4.51 -1.29 -14.36
C ILE A 115 3.90 -1.19 -15.75
N LYS A 116 4.15 -2.17 -16.63
CA LYS A 116 3.17 -2.42 -17.69
C LYS A 116 1.89 -2.46 -16.90
N LYS A 117 1.01 -1.47 -17.11
CA LYS A 117 -0.36 -1.60 -16.63
C LYS A 117 -0.72 -2.97 -17.16
N ASP A 118 -0.74 -3.97 -16.28
CA ASP A 118 -1.35 -5.24 -16.60
C ASP A 118 -2.71 -4.76 -17.11
N PRO A 119 -3.02 -4.92 -18.42
CA PRO A 119 -4.12 -4.21 -19.03
C PRO A 119 -5.28 -4.47 -18.10
N ARG A 120 -5.80 -3.41 -17.44
CA ARG A 120 -6.80 -3.53 -16.37
C ARG A 120 -7.68 -4.66 -16.82
N PRO A 121 -7.72 -5.81 -16.10
CA PRO A 121 -8.27 -7.04 -16.64
C PRO A 121 -9.56 -6.63 -17.29
N ASP A 122 -9.70 -6.85 -18.60
CA ASP A 122 -10.76 -6.23 -19.37
C ASP A 122 -12.08 -6.70 -18.77
N ILE A 123 -12.54 -5.91 -17.81
CA ILE A 123 -13.72 -6.18 -17.04
C ILE A 123 -14.90 -5.88 -17.93
N SER A 124 -14.75 -5.33 -19.15
CA SER A 124 -15.85 -5.34 -20.10
C SER A 124 -16.34 -6.76 -20.34
N HIS A 125 -15.46 -7.78 -20.41
CA HIS A 125 -15.89 -9.17 -20.54
C HIS A 125 -16.55 -9.74 -19.26
N TYR A 126 -16.05 -9.35 -18.08
CA TYR A 126 -16.66 -9.76 -16.80
C TYR A 126 -17.98 -9.03 -16.52
N LEU A 127 -18.06 -7.74 -16.83
CA LEU A 127 -19.23 -6.90 -16.76
C LEU A 127 -20.24 -7.36 -17.81
N ASP A 128 -19.86 -7.69 -19.04
CA ASP A 128 -20.78 -8.26 -20.03
C ASP A 128 -21.35 -9.59 -19.53
N ARG A 129 -20.54 -10.44 -18.89
CA ARG A 129 -21.02 -11.69 -18.32
C ARG A 129 -21.93 -11.47 -17.11
N ILE A 130 -21.58 -10.52 -16.24
CA ILE A 130 -22.41 -10.13 -15.09
C ILE A 130 -23.70 -9.50 -15.58
N PHE A 131 -23.69 -8.54 -16.50
CA PHE A 131 -24.86 -7.89 -17.07
C PHE A 131 -25.71 -8.85 -17.91
N LYS A 132 -25.14 -9.73 -18.73
CA LYS A 132 -25.91 -10.76 -19.47
C LYS A 132 -26.56 -11.77 -18.54
N ASN A 133 -25.84 -12.26 -17.53
CA ASN A 133 -26.43 -13.16 -16.53
C ASN A 133 -27.46 -12.44 -15.67
N THR A 134 -27.20 -11.19 -15.30
CA THR A 134 -28.12 -10.36 -14.51
C THR A 134 -29.37 -10.04 -15.32
N ILE A 135 -29.28 -9.64 -16.60
CA ILE A 135 -30.44 -9.39 -17.47
C ILE A 135 -31.22 -10.68 -17.75
N SER A 136 -30.55 -11.82 -17.89
CA SER A 136 -31.22 -13.12 -18.04
C SER A 136 -31.92 -13.56 -16.76
N GLU A 137 -31.32 -13.30 -15.59
CA GLU A 137 -31.98 -13.47 -14.28
C GLU A 137 -33.14 -12.48 -14.11
N TRP A 138 -33.04 -11.25 -14.60
CA TRP A 138 -34.12 -10.25 -14.52
C TRP A 138 -35.33 -10.64 -15.37
N LYS A 139 -35.13 -11.24 -16.55
CA LYS A 139 -36.23 -11.80 -17.35
C LYS A 139 -36.92 -12.98 -16.66
N ASN A 140 -36.19 -13.74 -15.84
CA ASN A 140 -36.76 -14.84 -15.07
C ASN A 140 -37.42 -14.34 -13.76
N ILE A 141 -36.92 -13.26 -13.16
CA ILE A 141 -37.48 -12.66 -11.94
C ILE A 141 -38.74 -11.84 -12.23
N SER A 142 -38.85 -11.16 -13.37
CA SER A 142 -40.09 -10.45 -13.75
C SER A 142 -41.28 -11.39 -13.96
N VAL A 143 -41.03 -12.69 -14.11
CA VAL A 143 -42.05 -13.75 -14.17
C VAL A 143 -42.42 -14.28 -12.76
N ILE A 144 -41.56 -14.08 -11.75
CA ILE A 144 -41.71 -14.64 -10.40
C ILE A 144 -42.18 -13.59 -9.37
N ASP A 145 -41.87 -12.30 -9.57
CA ASP A 145 -42.11 -11.23 -8.59
C ASP A 145 -43.48 -10.54 -8.72
N ASN A 146 -44.57 -11.30 -8.58
CA ASN A 146 -45.89 -10.72 -8.35
C ASN A 146 -46.27 -10.71 -6.85
N GLY A 147 -45.30 -10.79 -5.92
CA GLY A 147 -45.66 -10.75 -4.51
C GLY A 147 -44.60 -10.94 -3.43
N ASN A 148 -43.28 -10.90 -3.67
CA ASN A 148 -42.32 -11.25 -2.60
C ASN A 148 -41.26 -10.18 -2.31
N LYS A 149 -41.62 -9.23 -1.43
CA LYS A 149 -40.82 -8.08 -0.98
C LYS A 149 -39.41 -8.40 -0.43
N ASN A 150 -39.15 -9.62 0.02
CA ASN A 150 -37.84 -10.01 0.57
C ASN A 150 -36.73 -10.12 -0.49
N TYR A 151 -37.09 -10.40 -1.75
CA TYR A 151 -36.10 -10.45 -2.83
C TYR A 151 -35.65 -9.05 -3.26
N LEU A 152 -36.57 -8.07 -3.23
CA LEU A 152 -36.28 -6.66 -3.52
C LEU A 152 -35.24 -6.06 -2.54
N LEU A 153 -35.36 -6.40 -1.24
CA LEU A 153 -34.40 -5.93 -0.22
C LEU A 153 -32.99 -6.49 -0.41
N LYS A 154 -32.90 -7.79 -0.73
CA LYS A 154 -31.62 -8.45 -1.02
C LYS A 154 -30.97 -7.87 -2.29
N TRP A 155 -31.79 -7.39 -3.21
CA TRP A 155 -31.38 -6.80 -4.48
C TRP A 155 -30.88 -5.35 -4.34
N LEU A 156 -31.56 -4.51 -3.56
CA LEU A 156 -31.11 -3.15 -3.24
C LEU A 156 -29.73 -3.14 -2.54
N ASN A 157 -29.49 -4.11 -1.67
CA ASN A 157 -28.18 -4.28 -1.03
C ASN A 157 -27.07 -4.65 -2.04
N LYS A 158 -27.41 -5.38 -3.10
CA LYS A 158 -26.46 -5.78 -4.15
C LYS A 158 -26.10 -4.61 -5.06
N LEU A 159 -27.06 -3.72 -5.35
CA LEU A 159 -26.82 -2.47 -6.09
C LEU A 159 -25.95 -1.48 -5.31
N ASN A 160 -26.24 -1.27 -4.02
CA ASN A 160 -25.41 -0.42 -3.16
C ASN A 160 -23.95 -0.91 -3.09
N MET A 161 -23.74 -2.23 -3.16
CA MET A 161 -22.40 -2.82 -3.19
C MET A 161 -21.67 -2.54 -4.52
N ILE A 162 -22.39 -2.51 -5.65
CA ILE A 162 -21.83 -2.17 -6.96
C ILE A 162 -21.47 -0.68 -7.01
N ASP A 163 -22.35 0.20 -6.52
CA ASP A 163 -22.08 1.64 -6.46
C ASP A 163 -20.89 1.96 -5.54
N TYR A 164 -20.75 1.25 -4.41
CA TYR A 164 -19.59 1.35 -3.52
C TYR A 164 -18.28 0.94 -4.21
N ILE A 165 -18.30 -0.16 -4.98
CA ILE A 165 -17.12 -0.62 -5.72
C ILE A 165 -16.74 0.41 -6.81
N LEU A 166 -17.73 0.94 -7.55
CA LEU A 166 -17.48 1.90 -8.62
C LEU A 166 -16.99 3.27 -8.12
N THR A 167 -17.43 3.71 -6.93
CA THR A 167 -16.94 4.96 -6.32
C THR A 167 -15.53 4.84 -5.75
N LYS A 168 -15.09 3.63 -5.36
CA LYS A 168 -13.71 3.35 -4.91
C LYS A 168 -12.71 3.15 -6.05
N MET A 169 -13.17 3.05 -7.30
CA MET A 169 -12.34 2.85 -8.50
C MET A 169 -12.06 4.14 -9.30
N LYS A 170 -12.51 5.31 -8.84
CA LYS A 170 -12.12 6.64 -9.35
C LYS A 170 -10.95 7.18 -8.55
#